data_AF-A0A051U4J1-F1
#
_entry.id   AF-A0A051U4J1-F1
#
_cell.length_a   1.000
_cell.length_b   1.000
_cell.length_c   1.000
_cell.angle_alpha   90.00
_cell.angle_beta   90.00
_cell.angle_gamma   90.00
#
_symmetry.space_group_name_H-M   'P 1'
#
loop_
_entity.id
_entity.type
_entity.pdbx_description
1 polymer ?
#
loop_
_entity_poly.entity_id
_entity_poly.type
_entity_poly.pdbx_seq_one_letter_code
_entity_poly.pdbx_strand_id
1 'polypeptide(L)' 'MTLKRVDELQPGDRIRMKIGHATVVATEPLDDDRTMLTFTYGTKGPADNALTVDVLDDDEWGW' A
#
# COMPACT_ATOMS: atom_id res chain seq x y z
N MET A 1 -9.64 -7.85 6.85
CA MET A 1 -8.25 -7.47 7.22
C MET A 1 -7.24 -8.59 7.01
N THR A 2 -6.40 -8.45 5.98
CA THR A 2 -5.27 -9.33 5.67
C THR A 2 -3.97 -8.52 5.72
N LEU A 3 -2.98 -8.99 6.48
CA LEU A 3 -1.63 -8.37 6.51
C LEU A 3 -0.84 -8.80 5.28
N LYS A 4 -0.36 -7.85 4.47
CA LYS A 4 0.55 -8.09 3.34
C LYS A 4 1.85 -7.32 3.51
N ARG A 5 2.96 -7.85 2.97
CA ARG A 5 4.21 -7.07 2.88
C ARG A 5 4.11 -6.02 1.78
N VAL A 6 4.92 -4.97 1.89
CA VAL A 6 4.93 -3.84 0.95
C VAL A 6 5.31 -4.26 -0.48
N ASP A 7 6.24 -5.21 -0.64
CA ASP A 7 6.65 -5.76 -1.94
C ASP A 7 5.59 -6.66 -2.59
N GLU A 8 4.59 -7.10 -1.83
CA GLU A 8 3.48 -7.93 -2.31
C GLU A 8 2.27 -7.10 -2.73
N LEU A 9 2.34 -5.77 -2.57
CA LEU A 9 1.25 -4.87 -2.92
C LEU A 9 1.05 -4.77 -4.44
N GLN A 10 -0.21 -4.75 -4.83
CA GLN A 10 -0.64 -4.62 -6.21
C GLN A 10 -1.44 -3.35 -6.43
N PRO A 11 -1.44 -2.80 -7.66
CA PRO A 11 -2.38 -1.77 -8.04
C PRO A 11 -3.83 -2.20 -7.73
N GLY A 12 -4.55 -1.37 -7.00
CA GLY A 12 -5.91 -1.64 -6.51
C GLY A 12 -5.96 -2.04 -5.03
N ASP A 13 -4.85 -2.47 -4.43
CA ASP A 13 -4.80 -2.76 -2.98
C ASP A 13 -5.11 -1.50 -2.18
N ARG A 14 -6.01 -1.63 -1.22
CA ARG A 14 -6.38 -0.57 -0.28
C ARG A 14 -5.71 -0.83 1.04
N ILE A 15 -4.86 0.09 1.49
CA ILE A 15 -4.06 -0.10 2.68
C ILE A 15 -4.49 0.85 3.79
N ARG A 16 -4.49 0.35 5.02
CA ARG A 16 -4.66 1.18 6.21
C ARG A 16 -3.34 1.83 6.57
N MET A 17 -3.37 3.16 6.71
CA MET A 17 -2.24 3.95 7.14
C MET A 17 -2.40 4.30 8.62
N LYS A 18 -1.30 4.70 9.27
CA LYS A 18 -1.35 5.19 10.65
C LYS A 18 -2.30 6.39 10.81
N ILE A 19 -2.47 7.17 9.75
CA ILE A 19 -3.43 8.27 9.66
C ILE A 19 -4.24 8.07 8.36
N GLY A 20 -5.43 7.48 8.49
CA GLY A 20 -6.38 7.30 7.37
C GLY A 20 -6.14 6.05 6.52
N HIS A 21 -6.57 6.12 5.26
CA HIS A 21 -6.53 5.03 4.29
C HIS A 21 -6.00 5.54 2.95
N ALA A 22 -5.33 4.69 2.20
CA ALA A 22 -4.85 5.03 0.86
C ALA A 22 -5.05 3.85 -0.09
N THR A 23 -5.34 4.15 -1.36
CA THR A 23 -5.40 3.14 -2.41
C THR A 23 -4.14 3.21 -3.25
N VAL A 24 -3.45 2.08 -3.36
CA VAL A 24 -2.27 1.91 -4.20
C VAL A 24 -2.72 1.83 -5.66
N VAL A 25 -2.11 2.61 -6.53
CA VAL A 25 -2.43 2.62 -7.97
C VAL A 25 -1.23 2.21 -8.84
N ALA A 26 -0.02 2.23 -8.30
CA ALA A 26 1.15 1.62 -8.91
C ALA A 26 2.17 1.22 -7.85
N THR A 27 2.92 0.15 -8.15
CA THR A 27 4.05 -0.32 -7.36
C THR A 27 5.25 -0.50 -8.30
N GLU A 28 6.41 0.01 -7.89
CA GLU A 28 7.66 -0.11 -8.66
C GLU A 28 8.78 -0.55 -7.71
N PRO A 29 9.55 -1.61 -8.01
CA PRO A 29 10.66 -2.02 -7.16
C PRO A 29 11.76 -0.95 -7.16
N LEU A 30 12.40 -0.74 -6.02
CA LEU A 30 13.56 0.13 -5.84
C LEU A 30 14.77 -0.68 -5.36
N ASP A 31 15.95 -0.06 -5.45
CA ASP A 31 17.15 -0.56 -4.79
C ASP A 31 17.01 -0.49 -3.24
N ASP A 32 17.81 -1.28 -2.54
CA ASP A 32 17.83 -1.42 -1.06
C ASP A 32 16.58 -2.05 -0.44
N ASP A 33 15.99 -3.09 -1.05
CA ASP A 33 14.82 -3.81 -0.51
C ASP A 33 13.62 -2.88 -0.22
N ARG A 34 13.37 -1.95 -1.15
CA ARG A 34 12.25 -1.01 -1.07
C ARG A 34 11.34 -1.12 -2.29
N THR A 35 10.13 -0.62 -2.13
CA THR A 35 9.14 -0.48 -3.20
C THR A 35 8.61 0.95 -3.21
N MET A 36 8.61 1.58 -4.38
CA MET A 36 7.91 2.85 -4.61
C MET A 36 6.42 2.57 -4.73
N LEU A 37 5.62 3.16 -3.83
CA LEU A 37 4.17 3.12 -3.89
C LEU A 37 3.66 4.43 -4.48
N THR A 38 2.76 4.35 -5.45
CA THR A 38 1.96 5.49 -5.93
C THR A 38 0.54 5.35 -5.43
N PHE A 39 0.01 6.41 -4.83
CA PHE A 39 -1.36 6.46 -4.30
C PHE A 39 -2.29 7.27 -5.21
N THR A 40 -3.60 7.08 -5.06
CA THR A 40 -4.64 7.71 -5.91
C THR A 40 -4.57 9.24 -5.95
N TYR A 41 -4.09 9.87 -4.87
CA TYR A 41 -3.94 11.33 -4.78
C TYR A 41 -2.66 11.86 -5.47
N GLY A 42 -1.96 11.01 -6.24
CA GLY A 42 -0.72 11.35 -6.95
C GLY A 42 0.52 11.37 -6.06
N THR A 43 0.36 11.17 -4.75
CA THR A 43 1.48 11.04 -3.80
C THR A 43 2.26 9.76 -4.08
N LYS A 44 3.58 9.88 -4.15
CA LYS A 44 4.51 8.76 -4.26
C LYS A 44 5.38 8.67 -3.00
N GLY A 45 5.63 7.47 -2.51
CA GLY A 45 6.49 7.26 -1.35
C GLY A 45 7.24 5.94 -1.43
N PRO A 46 8.56 5.93 -1.19
CA PRO A 46 9.30 4.68 -1.00
C PRO A 46 8.89 4.06 0.34
N ALA A 47 8.65 2.76 0.34
CA ALA A 47 8.36 1.98 1.53
C ALA A 47 9.31 0.77 1.61
N ASP A 48 9.68 0.42 2.83
CA ASP A 48 10.55 -0.73 3.13
C ASP A 48 9.77 -2.04 2.96
N ASN A 49 10.34 -2.99 2.23
CA ASN A 49 9.72 -4.29 1.95
C ASN A 49 9.55 -5.14 3.23
N ALA A 50 10.29 -4.85 4.30
CA ALA A 50 10.12 -5.52 5.59
C ALA A 50 8.85 -5.06 6.33
N LEU A 51 8.22 -3.95 5.91
CA LEU A 51 6.98 -3.48 6.51
C LEU A 51 5.79 -4.31 6.02
N THR A 52 4.87 -4.55 6.94
CA THR A 52 3.55 -5.11 6.64
C THR A 52 2.47 -4.04 6.80
N VAL A 53 1.48 -4.09 5.92
CA VAL A 53 0.32 -3.19 5.93
C VAL A 53 -0.96 -4.00 5.94
N ASP A 54 -1.96 -3.48 6.65
CA ASP A 54 -3.31 -4.05 6.61
C ASP A 54 -3.95 -3.68 5.28
N VAL A 55 -4.23 -4.70 4.46
CA VAL A 55 -5.06 -4.54 3.27
C VAL A 55 -6.51 -4.69 3.70
N LEU A 56 -7.30 -3.68 3.34
CA LEU A 56 -8.72 -3.59 3.61
C LEU A 56 -9.51 -4.27 2.49
N ASP A 57 -10.48 -5.09 2.88
CA ASP A 57 -11.44 -5.68 1.95
C ASP A 57 -12.42 -4.61 1.46
N ASP A 58 -13.02 -4.80 0.27
CA ASP A 58 -13.96 -3.84 -0.33
C ASP A 58 -15.14 -3.50 0.60
N ASP A 59 -15.58 -4.46 1.42
CA ASP A 59 -16.66 -4.31 2.41
C ASP A 59 -16.24 -3.54 3.70
N GLU A 60 -14.94 -3.38 3.96
CA GLU A 60 -14.43 -2.56 5.07
C GLU A 60 -14.34 -1.07 4.69
N TRP A 61 -14.56 -0.77 3.40
CA TRP A 61 -14.67 0.57 2.85
C TRP A 61 -16.09 1.13 3.03
N GLY A 62 -16.57 1.14 4.27
CA GLY A 62 -17.85 1.70 4.65
C GLY A 62 -17.76 3.22 4.83
N TRP A 63 -18.38 3.96 3.93
CA TRP A 63 -19.12 5.15 4.33
C TRP A 63 -20.60 4.79 4.48
#